data_AF-A0A6B2GCW7-F1
#
_entry.id   AF-A0A6B2GCW7-F1
#
_cell.length_a   1.000
_cell.length_b   1.000
_cell.length_c   1.000
_cell.angle_alpha   90.00
_cell.angle_beta   90.00
_cell.angle_gamma   90.00
#
_symmetry.space_group_name_H-M   'P 1'
#
loop_
_entity.id
_entity.type
_entity.pdbx_description
1 polymer ?
#
loop_
_entity_poly.entity_id
_entity_poly.type
_entity_poly.pdbx_seq_one_letter_code
_entity_poly.pdbx_strand_id
1 'polypeptide(L)'
;MFENTNESLIHTRKIIPCESDTLYRFYDHCETYKSLHDCLDEYKIEEQKFLNKSIIINITLQINRKLKFNTSDYLTPGDIKTLYILCSYKRIVKGNDLGDWPCSLFNDEALNAFEYLLDLKQYYKKGNAHKINFEMSCPLFKRVFKDVKKYLKKCDDDYLSKQKKNNGNI
;
A
#
# COMPACT_ATOMS: atom_id res chain seq x y z
N MET A 1 -13.24 -25.96 -3.75
CA MET A 1 -12.39 -26.63 -2.75
C MET A 1 -12.02 -25.64 -1.62
N PHE A 2 -13.03 -25.10 -0.96
CA PHE A 2 -12.92 -24.46 0.35
C PHE A 2 -14.10 -25.03 1.16
N GLU A 3 -13.97 -26.29 1.52
CA GLU A 3 -14.83 -26.94 2.51
C GLU A 3 -13.91 -27.33 3.66
N ASN A 4 -14.39 -27.06 4.88
CA ASN A 4 -13.73 -27.23 6.18
C ASN A 4 -12.77 -26.12 6.62
N THR A 5 -13.36 -25.02 7.08
CA THR A 5 -12.84 -24.33 8.27
C THR A 5 -13.95 -24.24 9.31
N ASN A 6 -13.73 -24.90 10.45
CA ASN A 6 -14.54 -24.83 11.67
C ASN A 6 -15.07 -23.41 11.90
N GLU A 7 -16.40 -23.29 11.93
CA GLU A 7 -17.18 -22.05 11.98
C GLU A 7 -17.06 -21.29 13.33
N SER A 8 -16.14 -21.70 14.22
CA SER A 8 -16.07 -21.25 15.62
C SER A 8 -14.92 -20.28 15.95
N LEU A 9 -14.17 -19.77 14.95
CA LEU A 9 -13.11 -18.77 15.16
C LEU A 9 -13.20 -17.53 14.28
N ILE A 10 -14.37 -17.25 13.70
CA ILE A 10 -14.65 -15.88 13.21
C ILE A 10 -14.89 -15.05 14.47
N HIS A 11 -13.82 -14.43 14.99
CA HIS A 11 -13.95 -13.37 15.98
C HIS A 11 -14.95 -12.37 15.38
N THR A 12 -16.16 -12.34 15.92
CA THR A 12 -17.20 -11.38 15.55
C THR A 12 -16.68 -10.01 15.95
N ARG A 13 -15.80 -9.44 15.13
CA ARG A 13 -15.47 -8.02 15.21
C ARG A 13 -16.81 -7.34 15.03
N LYS A 14 -17.31 -6.77 16.12
CA LYS A 14 -18.43 -5.85 16.09
C LYS A 14 -18.11 -4.84 14.99
N ILE A 15 -18.81 -4.91 13.86
CA ILE A 15 -18.66 -3.94 12.79
C ILE A 15 -19.27 -2.67 13.37
N ILE A 16 -18.43 -1.84 13.98
CA ILE A 16 -18.83 -0.50 14.38
C ILE A 16 -19.15 0.20 13.06
N PRO A 17 -20.34 0.82 12.91
CA PRO A 17 -20.65 1.63 11.74
C PRO A 17 -19.49 2.58 11.47
N CYS A 18 -19.20 2.86 10.20
CA CYS A 18 -18.19 3.85 9.82
C CYS A 18 -18.63 5.23 10.33
N GLU A 19 -18.42 5.51 11.62
CA GLU A 19 -18.43 6.86 12.14
C GLU A 19 -17.41 7.68 11.32
N SER A 20 -17.68 8.97 11.17
CA SER A 20 -16.85 9.91 10.41
C SER A 20 -15.44 9.99 11.03
N ASP A 21 -14.53 9.12 10.57
CA ASP A 21 -13.16 9.03 11.07
C ASP A 21 -12.26 10.10 10.44
N THR A 22 -12.41 11.31 10.95
CA THR A 22 -11.62 12.47 10.53
C THR A 22 -10.13 12.37 10.89
N LEU A 23 -9.74 11.42 11.77
CA LEU A 23 -8.36 11.31 12.25
C LEU A 23 -7.53 10.33 11.41
N TYR A 24 -8.04 9.14 11.12
CA TYR A 24 -7.32 8.13 10.34
C TYR A 24 -7.73 8.12 8.87
N ARG A 25 -8.95 8.58 8.55
CA ARG A 25 -9.45 8.72 7.17
C ARG A 25 -9.47 10.19 6.72
N PHE A 26 -8.50 10.99 7.18
CA PHE A 26 -8.38 12.41 6.85
C PHE A 26 -8.46 12.71 5.34
N TYR A 27 -7.98 11.79 4.49
CA TYR A 27 -8.03 11.91 3.03
C TYR A 27 -9.47 11.89 2.46
N ASP A 28 -10.41 11.18 3.10
CA ASP A 28 -11.82 11.15 2.68
C ASP A 28 -12.56 12.46 3.02
N HIS A 29 -12.04 13.22 3.99
CA HIS A 29 -12.64 14.46 4.48
C HIS A 29 -11.97 15.72 3.92
N CYS A 30 -10.82 15.61 3.25
CA CYS A 30 -10.14 16.75 2.63
C CYS A 30 -10.72 17.03 1.23
N GLU A 31 -11.59 18.03 1.11
CA GLU A 31 -12.23 18.41 -0.16
C GLU A 31 -11.22 18.84 -1.23
N THR A 32 -10.20 19.59 -0.85
CA THR A 32 -9.12 20.01 -1.77
C THR A 32 -8.37 18.81 -2.33
N TYR A 33 -8.06 17.81 -1.50
CA TYR A 33 -7.43 16.56 -1.95
C TYR A 33 -8.34 15.80 -2.91
N LYS A 34 -9.63 15.62 -2.55
CA LYS A 34 -10.59 14.93 -3.42
C LYS A 34 -10.74 15.63 -4.77
N SER A 35 -11.01 16.93 -4.75
CA SER A 35 -11.15 17.73 -5.97
C SER A 35 -9.91 17.66 -6.86
N LEU A 36 -8.71 17.73 -6.27
CA LEU A 36 -7.46 17.60 -7.03
C LEU A 36 -7.38 16.25 -7.77
N HIS A 37 -7.60 15.14 -7.06
CA HIS A 37 -7.45 13.78 -7.61
C HIS A 37 -8.64 13.29 -8.42
N ASP A 38 -9.80 13.94 -8.29
CA ASP A 38 -10.97 13.73 -9.16
C ASP A 38 -10.79 14.47 -10.50
N CYS A 39 -10.16 15.64 -10.48
CA CYS A 39 -9.91 16.45 -11.68
C CYS A 39 -8.62 16.05 -12.42
N LEU A 40 -7.57 15.66 -11.70
CA LEU A 40 -6.25 15.38 -12.26
C LEU A 40 -5.99 13.87 -12.33
N ASP A 41 -6.01 13.34 -13.55
CA ASP A 41 -5.61 11.97 -13.86
C ASP A 41 -4.11 11.87 -14.26
N GLU A 42 -3.25 12.71 -13.68
CA GLU A 42 -1.81 12.76 -13.98
C GLU A 42 -1.13 11.39 -13.86
N TYR A 43 -1.47 10.64 -12.80
CA TYR A 43 -0.92 9.30 -12.61
C TYR A 43 -1.30 8.35 -13.77
N LYS A 44 -2.47 8.50 -14.39
CA LYS A 44 -2.87 7.68 -15.55
C LYS A 44 -2.04 8.05 -16.77
N ILE A 45 -1.75 9.34 -16.95
CA ILE A 45 -0.90 9.84 -18.04
C ILE A 45 0.52 9.28 -17.90
N GLU A 46 1.12 9.37 -16.71
CA GLU A 46 2.47 8.85 -16.47
C GLU A 46 2.54 7.32 -16.49
N GLU A 47 1.53 6.64 -15.95
CA GLU A 47 1.37 5.20 -16.06
C GLU A 47 1.31 4.77 -17.55
N GLN A 48 0.52 5.45 -18.38
CA GLN A 48 0.44 5.12 -19.81
C GLN A 48 1.76 5.41 -20.54
N LYS A 49 2.43 6.52 -20.23
CA LYS A 49 3.77 6.81 -20.78
C LYS A 49 4.76 5.70 -20.45
N PHE A 50 4.73 5.19 -19.23
CA PHE A 50 5.61 4.10 -18.80
C PHE A 50 5.23 2.76 -19.41
N LEU A 51 3.94 2.43 -19.50
CA LEU A 51 3.46 1.22 -20.19
C LEU A 51 3.89 1.17 -21.66
N ASN A 52 4.03 2.33 -22.30
CA ASN A 52 4.47 2.46 -23.69
C ASN A 52 6.01 2.44 -23.85
N LYS A 53 6.80 2.32 -22.77
CA LYS A 53 8.27 2.24 -22.86
C LYS A 53 8.70 0.87 -23.40
N SER A 54 9.83 0.87 -24.11
CA SER A 54 10.43 -0.34 -24.69
C SER A 54 10.70 -1.44 -23.67
N ILE A 55 11.07 -1.08 -22.43
CA ILE A 55 11.26 -2.04 -21.34
C ILE A 55 9.99 -2.85 -21.06
N ILE A 56 8.83 -2.18 -20.89
CA ILE A 56 7.56 -2.84 -20.63
C ILE A 56 7.08 -3.64 -21.84
N ILE A 57 7.25 -3.10 -23.05
CA ILE A 57 6.90 -3.81 -24.29
C ILE A 57 7.73 -5.10 -24.42
N ASN A 58 9.03 -5.04 -24.14
CA ASN A 58 9.91 -6.20 -24.20
C ASN A 58 9.55 -7.25 -23.13
N ILE A 59 9.31 -6.84 -21.89
CA ILE A 59 8.85 -7.74 -20.81
C ILE A 59 7.52 -8.41 -21.21
N THR A 60 6.59 -7.64 -21.76
CA THR A 60 5.28 -8.13 -22.22
C THR A 60 5.45 -9.21 -23.29
N LEU A 61 6.33 -9.00 -24.27
CA LEU A 61 6.64 -10.00 -25.29
C LEU A 61 7.30 -11.25 -24.69
N GLN A 62 8.21 -11.09 -23.74
CA GLN A 62 8.85 -12.22 -23.06
C GLN A 62 7.84 -13.07 -22.28
N ILE A 63 6.92 -12.44 -21.54
CA ILE A 63 5.89 -13.15 -20.77
C ILE A 63 4.90 -13.85 -21.72
N ASN A 64 4.45 -13.20 -22.78
CA ASN A 64 3.59 -13.84 -23.79
C ASN A 64 4.26 -15.08 -24.41
N ARG A 65 5.57 -15.02 -24.70
CA ARG A 65 6.34 -16.18 -25.17
C ARG A 65 6.40 -17.31 -24.13
N LYS A 66 6.55 -16.99 -22.84
CA LYS A 66 6.51 -17.99 -21.75
C LYS A 66 5.13 -18.65 -21.64
N LEU A 67 4.05 -17.89 -21.85
CA LEU A 67 2.67 -18.38 -21.82
C LEU A 67 2.29 -19.21 -23.05
N LYS A 68 3.09 -19.16 -24.12
CA LYS A 68 2.88 -19.91 -25.38
C LYS A 68 1.53 -19.63 -26.03
N PHE A 69 1.01 -18.42 -25.87
CA PHE A 69 -0.20 -17.98 -26.57
C PHE A 69 0.07 -17.77 -28.06
N ASN A 70 -0.98 -17.86 -28.88
CA ASN A 70 -0.89 -17.41 -30.27
C ASN A 70 -0.77 -15.88 -30.29
N THR A 71 -0.20 -15.33 -31.36
CA THR A 71 -0.03 -13.88 -31.50
C THR A 71 -1.35 -13.11 -31.46
N SER A 72 -2.46 -13.74 -31.85
CA SER A 72 -3.82 -13.18 -31.75
C SER A 72 -4.29 -13.00 -30.30
N ASP A 73 -3.72 -13.77 -29.38
CA ASP A 73 -4.15 -13.88 -27.98
C ASP A 73 -3.11 -13.27 -27.04
N TYR A 74 -2.18 -12.47 -27.57
CA TYR A 74 -1.15 -11.82 -26.77
C TYR A 74 -1.76 -10.82 -25.80
N LEU A 75 -1.38 -10.99 -24.54
CA LEU A 75 -1.70 -10.09 -23.46
C LEU A 75 -1.05 -8.72 -23.69
N THR A 76 -1.80 -7.67 -23.38
CA THR A 76 -1.33 -6.30 -23.41
C THR A 76 -0.47 -5.99 -22.18
N PRO A 77 0.32 -4.90 -22.18
CA PRO A 77 1.01 -4.44 -20.97
C PRO A 77 0.11 -4.27 -19.73
N GLY A 78 -1.15 -3.88 -19.93
CA GLY A 78 -2.14 -3.76 -18.85
C GLY A 78 -2.58 -5.13 -18.30
N ASP A 79 -2.68 -6.14 -19.15
CA ASP A 79 -2.97 -7.51 -18.71
C ASP A 79 -1.78 -8.09 -17.93
N ILE A 80 -0.54 -7.82 -18.37
CA ILE A 80 0.66 -8.21 -17.63
C ILE A 80 0.74 -7.51 -16.27
N LYS A 81 0.39 -6.22 -16.19
CA LYS A 81 0.24 -5.50 -14.90
C LYS A 81 -0.77 -6.22 -13.99
N THR A 82 -1.86 -6.73 -14.55
CA THR A 82 -2.88 -7.48 -13.79
C THR A 82 -2.30 -8.80 -13.28
N LEU A 83 -1.53 -9.53 -14.09
CA LEU A 83 -0.80 -10.73 -13.66
C LEU A 83 0.21 -10.43 -12.53
N TYR A 84 0.90 -9.29 -12.61
CA TYR A 84 1.82 -8.85 -11.56
C TYR A 84 1.07 -8.61 -10.23
N ILE A 85 -0.04 -7.88 -10.28
CA ILE A 85 -0.88 -7.64 -9.09
C ILE A 85 -1.40 -8.98 -8.52
N LEU A 86 -1.83 -9.90 -9.38
CA LEU A 86 -2.28 -11.22 -8.97
C LEU A 86 -1.16 -12.04 -8.29
N CYS A 87 0.08 -11.95 -8.80
CA CYS A 87 1.24 -12.53 -8.12
C CYS A 87 1.40 -11.95 -6.71
N SER A 88 1.33 -10.63 -6.55
CA SER A 88 1.46 -9.97 -5.24
C SER A 88 0.38 -10.45 -4.26
N TYR A 89 -0.88 -10.55 -4.70
CA TYR A 89 -1.96 -11.11 -3.88
C TYR A 89 -1.73 -12.57 -3.53
N LYS A 90 -1.33 -13.40 -4.49
CA LYS A 90 -1.07 -14.82 -4.27
C LYS A 90 0.04 -14.99 -3.23
N ARG A 91 1.11 -14.20 -3.30
CA ARG A 91 2.20 -14.23 -2.33
C ARG A 91 1.74 -13.87 -0.92
N ILE A 92 0.88 -12.86 -0.78
CA ILE A 92 0.30 -12.49 0.52
C ILE A 92 -0.56 -13.63 1.10
N VAL A 93 -1.36 -14.30 0.26
CA VAL A 93 -2.32 -15.33 0.71
C VAL A 93 -1.68 -16.69 0.92
N LYS A 94 -0.74 -17.10 0.06
CA LYS A 94 -0.15 -18.45 0.03
C LYS A 94 1.28 -18.51 0.58
N GLY A 95 1.90 -17.38 0.86
CA GLY A 95 3.28 -17.29 1.37
C GLY A 95 4.32 -17.06 0.26
N ASN A 96 5.59 -17.17 0.63
CA ASN A 96 6.74 -16.75 -0.20
C ASN A 96 7.13 -17.75 -1.31
N ASP A 97 6.24 -18.63 -1.76
CA ASP A 97 6.55 -19.54 -2.86
C ASP A 97 6.54 -18.78 -4.20
N LEU A 98 7.73 -18.42 -4.69
CA LEU A 98 7.93 -17.76 -5.97
C LEU A 98 7.84 -18.71 -7.18
N GLY A 99 7.87 -20.02 -6.95
CA GLY A 99 7.76 -21.02 -8.02
C GLY A 99 6.36 -21.09 -8.64
N ASP A 100 5.39 -20.53 -7.93
CA ASP A 100 3.98 -20.64 -8.23
C ASP A 100 3.52 -19.71 -9.36
N TRP A 101 2.67 -20.23 -10.27
CA TRP A 101 1.95 -19.40 -11.24
C TRP A 101 1.14 -18.32 -10.49
N PRO A 102 1.15 -17.02 -10.88
CA PRO A 102 1.81 -16.43 -12.05
C PRO A 102 3.18 -15.83 -11.73
N CYS A 103 3.64 -15.89 -10.48
CA CYS A 103 4.85 -15.23 -10.04
C CYS A 103 6.08 -15.67 -10.83
N SER A 104 6.16 -16.95 -11.19
CA SER A 104 7.24 -17.51 -12.01
C SER A 104 7.34 -16.93 -13.44
N LEU A 105 6.36 -16.14 -13.90
CA LEU A 105 6.42 -15.44 -15.17
C LEU A 105 7.41 -14.27 -15.14
N PHE A 106 7.62 -13.66 -13.98
CA PHE A 106 8.39 -12.44 -13.79
C PHE A 106 9.83 -12.76 -13.35
N ASN A 107 10.81 -12.16 -14.02
CA ASN A 107 12.20 -12.09 -13.54
C ASN A 107 12.41 -10.78 -12.75
N ASP A 108 13.58 -10.60 -12.14
CA ASP A 108 13.86 -9.42 -11.32
C ASP A 108 13.68 -8.09 -12.07
N GLU A 109 14.08 -8.02 -13.35
CA GLU A 109 13.85 -6.83 -14.19
C GLU A 109 12.36 -6.52 -14.36
N ALA A 110 11.56 -7.56 -14.65
CA ALA A 110 10.12 -7.41 -14.77
C ALA A 110 9.46 -7.02 -13.44
N LEU A 111 9.87 -7.64 -12.33
CA LEU A 111 9.37 -7.29 -11.00
C LEU A 111 9.64 -5.81 -10.68
N ASN A 112 10.89 -5.36 -10.85
CA ASN A 112 11.27 -3.96 -10.60
C ASN A 112 10.50 -2.98 -11.50
N ALA A 113 10.33 -3.32 -12.79
CA ALA A 113 9.61 -2.46 -13.73
C ALA A 113 8.12 -2.33 -13.36
N PHE A 114 7.46 -3.43 -12.99
CA PHE A 114 6.05 -3.39 -12.59
C PHE A 114 5.85 -2.83 -11.16
N GLU A 115 6.83 -2.97 -10.26
CA GLU A 115 6.84 -2.27 -8.97
C GLU A 115 6.88 -0.75 -9.18
N TYR A 116 7.85 -0.27 -9.97
CA TYR A 116 7.95 1.14 -10.33
C TYR A 116 6.65 1.66 -10.97
N LEU A 117 6.03 0.86 -11.84
CA LEU A 117 4.75 1.22 -12.45
C LEU A 117 3.63 1.42 -11.41
N LEU A 118 3.54 0.56 -10.39
CA LEU A 118 2.56 0.74 -9.31
C LEU A 118 2.91 1.93 -8.40
N ASP A 119 4.19 2.23 -8.23
CA ASP A 119 4.66 3.37 -7.46
C ASP A 119 4.28 4.70 -8.09
N LEU A 120 4.21 4.80 -9.43
CA LEU A 120 3.71 6.01 -10.10
C LEU A 120 2.33 6.41 -9.54
N LYS A 121 1.41 5.46 -9.43
CA LYS A 121 0.09 5.74 -8.84
C LYS A 121 0.19 6.21 -7.40
N GLN A 122 1.03 5.59 -6.57
CA GLN A 122 1.15 5.99 -5.16
C GLN A 122 1.83 7.36 -5.03
N TYR A 123 2.87 7.64 -5.82
CA TYR A 123 3.59 8.89 -5.82
C TYR A 123 2.68 10.07 -6.14
N TYR A 124 1.92 9.98 -7.24
CA TYR A 124 1.01 11.03 -7.66
C TYR A 124 -0.18 11.17 -6.69
N LYS A 125 -0.83 10.06 -6.31
CA LYS A 125 -2.02 10.12 -5.45
C LYS A 125 -1.75 10.44 -3.99
N LYS A 126 -0.61 9.99 -3.44
CA LYS A 126 -0.36 10.01 -1.98
C LYS A 126 1.05 10.45 -1.59
N GLY A 127 2.00 10.35 -2.50
CA GLY A 127 3.37 10.79 -2.30
C GLY A 127 3.54 12.30 -2.50
N ASN A 128 4.77 12.71 -2.78
CA ASN A 128 5.18 14.11 -2.78
C ASN A 128 4.91 14.84 -4.11
N ALA A 129 4.07 14.31 -5.00
CA ALA A 129 3.71 14.99 -6.23
C ALA A 129 2.96 16.32 -5.98
N HIS A 130 2.15 16.37 -4.92
CA HIS A 130 1.40 17.56 -4.55
C HIS A 130 1.53 17.84 -3.05
N LYS A 131 1.68 19.12 -2.70
CA LYS A 131 1.79 19.58 -1.32
C LYS A 131 0.61 19.12 -0.44
N ILE A 132 -0.60 19.11 -1.01
CA ILE A 132 -1.83 18.71 -0.29
C ILE A 132 -1.76 17.26 0.22
N ASN A 133 -1.05 16.37 -0.47
CA ASN A 133 -0.92 14.96 -0.07
C ASN A 133 -0.26 14.83 1.31
N PHE A 134 0.67 15.73 1.64
CA PHE A 134 1.28 15.81 2.96
C PHE A 134 0.40 16.61 3.93
N GLU A 135 -0.08 17.79 3.53
CA GLU A 135 -0.82 18.71 4.40
C GLU A 135 -2.11 18.09 4.97
N MET A 136 -2.79 17.25 4.19
CA MET A 136 -4.01 16.57 4.65
C MET A 136 -3.78 15.65 5.87
N SER A 137 -2.55 15.17 6.08
CA SER A 137 -2.20 14.28 7.18
C SER A 137 -1.85 15.01 8.49
N CYS A 138 -1.77 16.34 8.47
CA CYS A 138 -1.41 17.17 9.63
C CYS A 138 -2.22 16.84 10.92
N PRO A 139 -3.55 16.59 10.88
CA PRO A 139 -4.30 16.24 12.08
C PRO A 139 -3.80 14.95 12.74
N LEU A 140 -3.48 13.93 11.94
CA LEU A 140 -2.93 12.66 12.42
C LEU A 140 -1.54 12.87 13.03
N PHE A 141 -0.64 13.57 12.32
CA PHE A 141 0.69 13.85 12.84
C PHE A 141 0.63 14.63 14.17
N LYS A 142 -0.19 15.68 14.25
CA LYS A 142 -0.41 16.43 15.49
C LYS A 142 -0.83 15.53 16.64
N ARG A 143 -1.71 14.55 16.38
CA ARG A 143 -2.15 13.59 17.40
C ARG A 143 -1.02 12.67 17.85
N VAL A 144 -0.28 12.08 16.90
CA VAL A 144 0.88 11.23 17.21
C VAL A 144 1.91 11.97 18.05
N PHE A 145 2.31 13.18 17.64
CA PHE A 145 3.27 13.99 18.41
C PHE A 145 2.77 14.32 19.82
N LYS A 146 1.49 14.64 19.98
CA LYS A 146 0.88 14.91 21.29
C LYS A 146 0.92 13.67 22.19
N ASP A 147 0.57 12.51 21.65
CA ASP A 147 0.51 11.26 22.40
C ASP A 147 1.90 10.78 22.81
N VAL A 148 2.89 10.87 21.90
CA VAL A 148 4.30 10.60 22.20
C VAL A 148 4.83 11.54 23.29
N LYS A 149 4.59 12.86 23.16
CA LYS A 149 5.02 13.84 24.16
C LYS A 149 4.40 13.58 25.54
N LYS A 150 3.12 13.21 25.57
CA LYS A 150 2.41 12.85 26.81
C LYS A 150 3.02 11.60 27.44
N TYR A 151 3.35 10.59 26.64
CA TYR A 151 3.95 9.36 27.11
C TYR A 151 5.36 9.60 27.69
N LEU A 152 6.20 10.35 26.98
CA LEU A 152 7.54 10.70 27.45
C LEU A 152 7.50 11.44 28.79
N LYS A 153 6.61 12.44 28.93
CA LYS A 153 6.43 13.16 30.20
C LYS A 153 6.04 12.22 31.35
N LYS A 154 5.12 11.28 31.10
CA LYS A 154 4.72 10.29 32.11
C LYS A 154 5.90 9.39 32.51
N CYS A 155 6.73 8.95 31.56
CA CYS A 155 7.93 8.17 31.85
C CYS A 155 8.92 8.94 32.74
N ASP A 156 9.15 10.22 32.46
CA ASP A 156 9.99 11.09 33.28
C ASP A 156 9.43 11.23 34.70
N ASP A 157 8.13 11.49 34.83
CA ASP A 157 7.44 11.61 36.12
C ASP A 157 7.53 10.29 36.92
N ASP A 158 7.31 9.15 36.27
CA ASP A 158 7.41 7.82 36.89
C ASP A 158 8.85 7.52 37.33
N TYR A 159 9.86 7.87 36.52
CA TYR A 159 11.28 7.72 36.87
C TYR A 159 11.67 8.56 38.09
N LEU A 160 11.28 9.84 38.10
CA LEU A 160 11.53 10.75 39.23
C LEU A 160 10.83 10.27 40.50
N SER A 161 9.62 9.71 40.39
CA SER A 161 8.90 9.15 41.55
C SER A 161 9.61 7.93 42.16
N LYS A 162 10.22 7.06 41.33
CA LYS A 162 10.99 5.90 41.79
C LYS A 162 12.29 6.32 42.48
N GLN A 163 13.00 7.31 41.96
CA GLN A 163 14.22 7.83 42.61
C GLN A 163 13.91 8.43 43.99
N LYS A 164 12.83 9.21 44.11
CA LYS A 164 12.42 9.79 45.41
C LYS A 164 12.06 8.72 46.45
N LYS A 165 11.41 7.63 46.02
CA LYS A 165 11.11 6.49 46.91
C LYS A 165 12.37 5.75 47.38
N ASN A 166 13.37 5.62 46.51
CA ASN A 166 14.62 4.96 46.86
C ASN A 166 15.49 5.81 47.80
N ASN A 167 15.46 7.14 47.67
CA ASN A 167 16.26 8.05 48.51
C ASN A 167 15.59 8.41 49.85
N GLY A 168 14.30 8.10 50.02
CA GLY A 168 13.53 8.35 51.26
C GLY A 168 13.45 7.15 52.22
N ASN A 169 14.16 6.06 51.94
CA ASN A 169 14.25 4.85 52.77
C ASN A 169 15.62 4.71 53.48
N ILE A 170 16.26 5.83 53.83
CA ILE A 170 17.44 5.89 54.72
C ILE A 170 17.02 6.53 56.03
#